data_AF-A0AAD6DPJ9-F1
#
_entry.id   AF-A0AAD6DPJ9-F1
#
_cell.length_a   1.000
_cell.length_b   1.000
_cell.length_c   1.000
_cell.angle_alpha   90.00
_cell.angle_beta   90.00
_cell.angle_gamma   90.00
#
_symmetry.space_group_name_H-M   'P 1'
#
loop_
_entity.id
_entity.type
_entity.pdbx_description
1 polymer ?
#
loop_
_entity_poly.entity_id
_entity_poly.type
_entity_poly.pdbx_seq_one_letter_code
_entity_poly.pdbx_strand_id
1 'polypeptide(L)'
;MAREGQSHPTQKVPTVLAYLPKGDTFRWGYQAEGMENVVRGVKLLLDKSKEVLFRPAIESELIIKGLDRAPVGIAGEYLKSLFAHTKDILDRHGIDKLMRSMNVQYILTVSGSLVSRSHRPDQTSCMLCRFKSKPFV
;
A
#
# COMPACT_ATOMS: atom_id res chain seq x y z
N MET A 1 -1.39 -13.44 -42.52
CA MET A 1 -0.84 -12.26 -41.81
C MET A 1 -1.55 -12.17 -40.47
N ALA A 2 -0.92 -12.63 -39.38
CA ALA A 2 -1.48 -12.54 -38.03
C ALA A 2 -1.25 -11.12 -37.48
N ARG A 3 -2.31 -10.50 -36.94
CA ARG A 3 -2.21 -9.22 -36.24
C ARG A 3 -1.76 -9.48 -34.81
N GLU A 4 -0.59 -8.96 -34.46
CA GLU A 4 -0.07 -8.94 -33.10
C GLU A 4 -1.11 -8.35 -32.15
N GLY A 5 -1.55 -9.12 -31.15
CA GLY A 5 -2.43 -8.62 -30.10
C GLY A 5 -1.65 -7.67 -29.19
N GLN A 6 -1.85 -6.36 -29.36
CA GLN A 6 -1.31 -5.36 -28.44
C GLN A 6 -1.90 -5.56 -27.04
N SER A 7 -1.12 -6.14 -26.12
CA SER A 7 -1.49 -6.14 -24.71
C SER A 7 -1.42 -4.71 -24.19
N HIS A 8 -2.55 -4.13 -23.82
CA HIS A 8 -2.56 -2.87 -23.10
C HIS A 8 -2.07 -3.19 -21.68
N PRO A 9 -0.91 -2.69 -21.23
CA PRO A 9 -0.46 -2.97 -19.87
C PRO A 9 -1.48 -2.34 -18.92
N THR A 10 -2.15 -3.18 -18.12
CA THR A 10 -2.98 -2.69 -17.01
C THR A 10 -2.07 -1.82 -16.13
N GLN A 11 -2.39 -0.52 -16.04
CA GLN A 11 -1.55 0.44 -15.33
C GLN A 11 -1.50 0.04 -13.85
N LYS A 12 -0.32 -0.32 -13.35
CA LYS A 12 -0.10 -0.69 -11.94
C LYS A 12 0.18 0.57 -11.13
N VAL A 13 -0.62 0.83 -10.09
CA VAL A 13 -0.39 1.96 -9.19
C VAL A 13 0.95 1.76 -8.46
N PRO A 14 1.91 2.69 -8.57
CA PRO A 14 3.19 2.55 -7.89
C PRO A 14 3.04 2.69 -6.37
N THR A 15 3.74 1.87 -5.59
CA THR A 15 3.73 1.94 -4.12
C THR A 15 4.71 3.01 -3.64
N VAL A 16 4.28 4.26 -3.73
CA VAL A 16 5.09 5.45 -3.39
C VAL A 16 4.26 6.48 -2.62
N LEU A 17 4.92 7.21 -1.71
CA LEU A 17 4.39 8.44 -1.10
C LEU A 17 5.43 9.55 -1.18
N ALA A 18 5.02 10.76 -1.55
CA ALA A 18 5.88 11.94 -1.56
C ALA A 18 5.32 12.96 -0.56
N TYR A 19 6.11 13.35 0.43
CA TYR A 19 5.69 14.34 1.43
C TYR A 19 6.05 15.75 0.95
N LEU A 20 5.10 16.67 1.08
CA LEU A 20 5.34 18.10 0.85
C LEU A 20 6.19 18.68 1.98
N PRO A 21 6.84 19.85 1.79
CA PRO A 21 7.81 20.42 2.75
C PRO A 21 7.33 20.61 4.19
N LYS A 22 6.01 20.59 4.43
CA LYS A 22 5.40 20.68 5.77
C LYS A 22 5.11 19.33 6.44
N GLY A 23 5.42 18.20 5.79
CA GLY A 23 5.27 16.85 6.35
C GLY A 23 3.84 16.33 6.55
N ASP A 24 2.85 17.23 6.65
CA ASP A 24 1.46 16.85 6.93
C ASP A 24 0.65 16.46 5.69
N THR A 25 1.10 16.92 4.51
CA THR A 25 0.44 16.65 3.24
C THR A 25 1.33 15.79 2.37
N PHE A 26 0.74 14.80 1.72
CA PHE A 26 1.46 13.89 0.84
C PHE A 26 0.70 13.63 -0.45
N ARG A 27 1.44 13.23 -1.48
CA ARG A 27 0.90 12.63 -2.71
C ARG A 27 1.28 11.16 -2.75
N TRP A 28 0.49 10.33 -3.44
CA TRP A 28 0.70 8.89 -3.47
C TRP A 28 0.48 8.34 -4.87
N GLY A 29 1.02 7.16 -5.16
CA GLY A 29 0.85 6.53 -6.46
C GLY A 29 1.34 7.42 -7.61
N TYR A 30 0.54 7.54 -8.66
CA TYR A 30 0.87 8.38 -9.82
C TYR A 30 0.98 9.87 -9.47
N GLN A 31 0.33 10.33 -8.40
CA GLN A 31 0.40 11.74 -7.99
C GLN A 31 1.78 12.13 -7.45
N ALA A 32 2.57 11.15 -7.02
CA ALA A 32 3.92 11.32 -6.49
C ALA A 32 5.01 11.18 -7.58
N GLU A 33 4.62 10.98 -8.84
CA GLU A 33 5.55 10.88 -9.96
C GLU A 33 6.29 12.23 -10.15
N GLY A 34 7.61 12.16 -10.32
CA GLY A 34 8.47 13.33 -10.50
C GLY A 34 8.69 14.20 -9.26
N MET A 35 8.15 13.82 -8.09
CA MET A 35 8.36 14.57 -6.85
C MET A 35 9.69 14.22 -6.18
N GLU A 36 10.18 15.15 -5.35
CA GLU A 36 11.28 14.91 -4.40
C GLU A 36 10.74 14.34 -3.08
N ASN A 37 11.62 13.84 -2.21
CA ASN A 37 11.27 13.23 -0.91
C ASN A 37 10.26 12.08 -1.02
N VAL A 38 10.48 11.21 -2.00
CA VAL A 38 9.62 10.06 -2.27
C VAL A 38 10.04 8.86 -1.43
N VAL A 39 9.13 8.41 -0.57
CA VAL A 39 9.21 7.14 0.12
C VAL A 39 8.84 5.99 -0.84
N ARG A 40 9.78 5.06 -0.99
CA ARG A 40 9.74 3.87 -1.84
C ARG A 40 10.12 2.63 -1.04
N GLY A 41 9.68 1.46 -1.49
CA GLY A 41 10.10 0.20 -0.89
C GLY A 41 9.67 0.02 0.56
N VAL A 42 8.63 0.74 1.02
CA VAL A 42 8.13 0.70 2.42
C VAL A 42 7.87 -0.72 2.91
N LYS A 43 7.44 -1.62 2.02
CA LYS A 43 7.23 -3.05 2.31
C LYS A 43 8.48 -3.71 2.93
N LEU A 44 9.68 -3.34 2.47
CA LEU A 44 10.94 -3.87 3.00
C LEU A 44 11.25 -3.33 4.40
N LEU A 45 10.80 -2.11 4.69
CA LEU A 45 11.00 -1.43 5.98
C LEU A 45 10.03 -1.92 7.08
N LEU A 46 9.04 -2.74 6.72
CA LEU A 46 8.11 -3.33 7.69
C LEU A 46 8.73 -4.51 8.46
N ASP A 47 9.73 -5.17 7.88
CA ASP A 47 10.42 -6.29 8.51
C ASP A 47 11.79 -5.85 9.03
N LYS A 48 11.86 -5.56 10.33
CA LYS A 48 13.11 -5.14 11.00
C LYS A 48 14.11 -6.27 11.19
N SER A 49 13.72 -7.53 10.92
CA SER A 49 14.61 -8.68 11.10
C SER A 49 15.57 -8.88 9.93
N LYS A 50 15.35 -8.17 8.82
CA LYS A 50 16.10 -8.34 7.58
C LYS A 50 16.91 -7.10 7.26
N GLU A 51 18.13 -7.32 6.82
CA GLU A 51 18.94 -6.26 6.24
C GLU A 51 18.31 -5.81 4.91
N VAL A 52 18.08 -4.51 4.78
CA VAL A 52 17.50 -3.91 3.57
C VAL A 52 18.63 -3.49 2.65
N LEU A 53 18.91 -4.29 1.62
CA LEU A 53 19.95 -3.99 0.63
C LEU A 53 19.46 -3.13 -0.55
N PHE A 54 18.18 -2.75 -0.55
CA PHE A 54 17.58 -1.97 -1.62
C PHE A 54 17.74 -0.47 -1.34
N ARG A 55 18.66 0.19 -2.05
CA ARG A 55 19.01 1.61 -1.86
C ARG A 55 17.81 2.56 -1.72
N PRO A 56 16.77 2.51 -2.58
CA PRO A 56 15.63 3.41 -2.42
C PRO A 56 14.86 3.20 -1.12
N ALA A 57 14.84 2.00 -0.55
CA ALA A 57 14.24 1.77 0.76
C ALA A 57 15.12 2.33 1.89
N ILE A 58 16.45 2.24 1.79
CA ILE A 58 17.39 2.84 2.75
C ILE A 58 17.23 4.38 2.75
N GLU A 59 17.22 5.00 1.57
CA GLU A 59 16.99 6.45 1.41
C GLU A 59 15.62 6.86 1.99
N SER A 60 14.60 6.02 1.76
CA SER A 60 13.27 6.24 2.31
C SER A 60 13.23 6.12 3.83
N GLU A 61 14.02 5.24 4.43
CA GLU A 61 14.11 5.12 5.88
C GLU A 61 14.64 6.42 6.52
N LEU A 62 15.60 7.09 5.85
CA LEU A 62 16.10 8.40 6.29
C LEU A 62 15.02 9.47 6.22
N ILE A 63 14.24 9.51 5.13
CA ILE A 63 13.09 10.43 4.97
C ILE A 63 12.07 10.19 6.09
N ILE A 64 11.72 8.92 6.35
CA ILE A 64 10.74 8.55 7.38
C ILE A 64 11.22 8.95 8.77
N LYS A 65 12.52 8.75 9.08
CA LYS A 65 13.13 9.20 10.33
C LYS A 65 13.09 10.73 10.45
N GLY A 66 13.35 11.46 9.37
CA GLY A 66 13.25 12.92 9.35
C GLY A 66 11.83 13.46 9.57
N LEU A 67 10.81 12.65 9.27
CA LEU A 67 9.40 12.96 9.52
C LEU A 67 8.91 12.58 10.93
N ASP A 68 9.76 11.98 11.77
CA ASP A 68 9.40 11.39 13.07
C ASP A 68 8.23 10.39 12.98
N ARG A 69 8.26 9.55 11.93
CA ARG A 69 7.22 8.55 11.67
C ARG A 69 7.79 7.13 11.67
N ALA A 70 6.91 6.15 11.84
CA ALA A 70 7.26 4.74 11.72
C ALA A 70 6.87 4.20 10.33
N PRO A 71 7.65 3.27 9.73
CA PRO A 71 7.34 2.66 8.42
C PRO A 71 5.93 2.05 8.34
N VAL A 72 5.44 1.47 9.43
CA VAL A 72 4.07 0.95 9.54
C VAL A 72 3.00 2.04 9.38
N GLY A 73 3.27 3.25 9.89
CA GLY A 73 2.39 4.40 9.70
C GLY A 73 2.30 4.81 8.24
N ILE A 74 3.45 4.88 7.56
CA ILE A 74 3.53 5.22 6.14
C ILE A 74 2.81 4.19 5.26
N ALA A 75 3.02 2.89 5.55
CA ALA A 75 2.28 1.82 4.88
C ALA A 75 0.77 1.95 5.10
N GLY A 76 0.35 2.28 6.32
CA GLY A 76 -1.04 2.55 6.67
C GLY A 76 -1.64 3.72 5.91
N GLU A 77 -0.91 4.83 5.75
CA GLU A 77 -1.34 5.99 4.96
C GLU A 77 -1.52 5.63 3.49
N TYR A 78 -0.57 4.92 2.90
CA TYR A 78 -0.69 4.45 1.52
C TYR A 78 -1.93 3.57 1.32
N LEU A 79 -2.12 2.58 2.20
CA LEU A 79 -3.28 1.68 2.12
C LEU A 79 -4.59 2.45 2.27
N LYS A 80 -4.68 3.39 3.21
CA LYS A 80 -5.86 4.26 3.36
C LYS A 80 -6.16 5.03 2.08
N SER A 81 -5.15 5.65 1.47
CA SER A 81 -5.33 6.39 0.21
C SER A 81 -5.75 5.49 -0.94
N LEU A 82 -5.17 4.29 -1.05
CA LEU A 82 -5.57 3.29 -2.03
C LEU A 82 -7.04 2.87 -1.85
N PHE A 83 -7.46 2.58 -0.62
CA PHE A 83 -8.85 2.22 -0.31
C PHE A 83 -9.82 3.37 -0.60
N ALA A 84 -9.46 4.60 -0.22
CA ALA A 84 -10.27 5.78 -0.49
C ALA A 84 -10.49 5.97 -2.00
N HIS A 85 -9.43 5.80 -2.80
CA HIS A 85 -9.52 5.87 -4.25
C HIS A 85 -10.36 4.75 -4.86
N THR A 86 -10.19 3.51 -4.40
CA THR A 86 -11.05 2.39 -4.83
C THR A 86 -12.51 2.68 -4.50
N LYS A 87 -12.80 3.21 -3.31
CA LYS A 87 -14.18 3.55 -2.92
C LYS A 87 -14.76 4.65 -3.82
N ASP A 88 -14.00 5.70 -4.10
CA ASP A 88 -14.42 6.77 -5.02
C ASP A 88 -14.73 6.23 -6.42
N ILE A 89 -13.89 5.34 -6.97
CA ILE A 89 -14.19 4.66 -8.24
C ILE A 89 -15.52 3.88 -8.15
N LEU A 90 -15.70 3.07 -7.10
CA LEU A 90 -16.92 2.26 -6.95
C LEU A 90 -18.18 3.12 -6.73
N ASP A 91 -18.05 4.25 -6.05
CA ASP A 91 -19.14 5.21 -5.84
C ASP A 91 -19.58 5.85 -7.16
N ARG A 92 -18.62 6.25 -8.01
CA ARG A 92 -18.90 6.73 -9.37
C ARG A 92 -19.64 5.71 -10.24
N HIS A 93 -19.50 4.42 -9.93
CA HIS A 93 -20.23 3.34 -10.59
C HIS A 93 -21.58 2.99 -9.92
N GLY A 94 -22.01 3.75 -8.91
CA GLY A 94 -23.29 3.57 -8.22
C GLY A 94 -23.33 2.41 -7.22
N ILE A 95 -22.17 1.84 -6.88
CA ILE A 95 -22.06 0.64 -6.02
C ILE A 95 -21.98 1.02 -4.53
N ASP A 96 -21.85 2.31 -4.17
CA ASP A 96 -21.68 2.78 -2.79
C ASP A 96 -22.81 2.37 -1.83
N LYS A 97 -24.08 2.48 -2.27
CA LYS A 97 -25.23 2.02 -1.46
C LYS A 97 -25.11 0.54 -1.11
N LEU A 98 -24.67 -0.27 -2.06
CA LEU A 98 -24.46 -1.70 -1.84
C LEU A 98 -23.26 -1.93 -0.91
N MET A 99 -22.15 -1.23 -1.12
CA MET A 99 -20.96 -1.31 -0.26
C MET A 99 -21.25 -0.99 1.21
N ARG A 100 -22.10 0.01 1.50
CA ARG A 100 -22.50 0.35 2.88
C ARG A 100 -23.35 -0.73 3.54
N SER A 101 -24.13 -1.46 2.76
CA SER A 101 -24.95 -2.57 3.24
C SER A 101 -24.18 -3.89 3.41
N MET A 102 -22.94 -3.97 2.90
CA MET A 102 -22.13 -5.18 2.89
C MET A 102 -20.93 -5.11 3.84
N ASN A 103 -20.58 -6.24 4.45
CA ASN A 103 -19.36 -6.37 5.25
C ASN A 103 -18.13 -6.55 4.34
N VAL A 104 -17.55 -5.44 3.88
CA VAL A 104 -16.40 -5.45 2.95
C VAL A 104 -15.15 -5.96 3.65
N GLN A 105 -14.54 -7.01 3.09
CA GLN A 105 -13.25 -7.56 3.53
C GLN A 105 -12.23 -7.43 2.41
N TYR A 106 -10.99 -7.10 2.78
CA TYR A 106 -9.88 -7.00 1.84
C TYR A 106 -8.86 -8.09 2.13
N ILE A 107 -8.34 -8.71 1.07
CA ILE A 107 -7.29 -9.71 1.13
C ILE A 107 -6.03 -9.06 0.56
N LEU A 108 -5.01 -8.91 1.41
CA LEU A 108 -3.71 -8.39 0.99
C LEU A 108 -2.77 -9.55 0.69
N THR A 109 -2.34 -9.66 -0.57
CA THR A 109 -1.35 -10.66 -0.96
C THR A 109 0.05 -10.21 -0.53
N VAL A 110 0.65 -10.94 0.41
CA VAL A 110 2.03 -10.74 0.82
C VAL A 110 2.90 -11.89 0.30
N SER A 111 4.11 -11.56 -0.15
CA SER A 111 5.10 -12.57 -0.52
C SER A 111 5.65 -13.21 0.76
N GLY A 112 5.91 -14.52 0.75
CA GLY A 112 6.33 -15.30 1.92
C GLY A 112 7.59 -14.77 2.64
N SER A 113 8.38 -13.91 1.99
CA SER A 113 9.49 -13.20 2.62
C SER A 113 9.09 -12.23 3.74
N LEU A 114 7.81 -11.91 3.97
CA LEU A 114 7.37 -11.09 5.11
C LEU A 114 6.90 -11.92 6.33
N VAL A 115 7.13 -13.24 6.32
CA VAL A 115 6.79 -14.09 7.45
C VAL A 115 7.93 -14.06 8.48
N SER A 116 7.70 -13.38 9.60
CA SER A 116 8.32 -13.72 10.89
C SER A 116 7.51 -13.15 12.07
N ARG A 117 6.90 -14.10 12.82
CA ARG A 117 6.23 -14.00 14.13
C ARG A 117 4.82 -13.39 14.20
N SER A 118 3.84 -14.22 13.83
CA SER A 118 2.75 -14.52 14.76
C SER A 118 2.60 -16.04 14.82
N HIS A 119 2.96 -16.62 15.95
CA HIS A 119 2.99 -18.06 16.18
C HIS A 119 1.54 -18.55 16.37
N ARG A 120 0.97 -19.18 15.33
CA ARG A 120 0.00 -20.26 15.48
C ARG A 120 0.30 -21.31 14.39
N PRO A 121 0.71 -22.53 14.76
CA PRO A 121 0.87 -23.60 13.80
C PRO A 121 -0.48 -24.29 13.67
N ASP A 122 -1.27 -23.93 12.67
CA ASP A 122 -2.00 -24.92 11.88
C ASP A 122 -2.61 -24.28 10.62
N GLN A 123 -2.50 -25.01 9.51
CA GLN A 123 -3.17 -24.82 8.22
C GLN A 123 -2.73 -23.66 7.28
N THR A 124 -1.89 -24.07 6.32
CA THR A 124 -1.96 -23.74 4.88
C THR A 124 -1.93 -22.26 4.47
N SER A 125 -0.71 -21.76 4.27
CA SER A 125 -0.28 -20.82 3.20
C SER A 125 -1.32 -19.85 2.60
N CYS A 126 -2.04 -19.11 3.43
CA CYS A 126 -2.72 -17.85 3.08
C CYS A 126 -2.94 -17.08 4.39
N MET A 127 -1.97 -16.23 4.75
CA MET A 127 -2.12 -15.38 5.93
C MET A 127 -3.16 -14.29 5.62
N LEU A 128 -4.41 -14.57 5.96
CA LEU A 128 -5.53 -13.66 5.83
C LEU A 128 -5.37 -12.55 6.89
N CYS A 129 -4.67 -11.46 6.55
CA CYS A 129 -4.69 -10.25 7.37
C CYS A 129 -6.08 -9.61 7.27
N ARG A 130 -6.99 -10.05 8.14
CA ARG A 130 -8.37 -9.55 8.20
C ARG A 130 -8.37 -8.14 8.78
N PHE A 131 -8.22 -7.14 7.90
CA PHE A 131 -8.45 -5.75 8.29
C PHE A 131 -9.96 -5.54 8.40
N LYS A 132 -10.51 -5.69 9.61
CA LYS A 132 -11.87 -5.21 9.89
C LYS A 132 -11.82 -3.69 9.86
N SER A 133 -12.28 -3.09 8.77
CA SER A 133 -12.64 -1.68 8.82
C SER A 133 -13.82 -1.56 9.80
N LYS A 134 -13.64 -0.84 10.91
CA LYS A 134 -14.79 -0.34 11.65
C LYS A 134 -15.52 0.65 10.75
N PRO A 135 -16.85 0.75 10.81
CA PRO A 135 -17.56 1.83 10.13
C PRO A 135 -16.95 3.14 10.62
N PHE A 136 -16.45 3.93 9.67
CA PHE A 136 -16.09 5.33 9.90
C PHE A 136 -17.43 6.04 10.20
N VAL A 137 -17.69 6.28 11.49
CA VAL A 137 -18.76 7.17 11.95
C VAL A 137 -18.22 8.59 11.88
#